data_AF-A0A6N9R0B1-F1
#
_entry.id   AF-A0A6N9R0B1-F1
#
_cell.length_a   1.000
_cell.length_b   1.000
_cell.length_c   1.000
_cell.angle_alpha   90.00
_cell.angle_beta   90.00
_cell.angle_gamma   90.00
#
_symmetry.space_group_name_H-M   'P 1'
#
loop_
_entity.id
_entity.type
_entity.pdbx_description
1 polymer ?
#
loop_
_entity_poly.entity_id
_entity_poly.type
_entity_poly.pdbx_seq_one_letter_code
_entity_poly.pdbx_strand_id
1 'polypeptide(L)'
;MLPALLAIAGSVLLYYATHVLIRANPHSKIPAWIGNPPVVPDRVFACRFFGIGFLVFGAIQVGTAAWYWGPVLILVLMIPSAVRMALHNRRVAESASTRPTE
;
A
#
# COMPACT_ATOMS: atom_id res chain seq x y z
N MET A 1 -13.01 -10.22 -17.69
CA MET A 1 -11.55 -9.90 -17.74
C MET A 1 -11.26 -8.46 -17.30
N LEU A 2 -11.97 -7.45 -17.82
CA LEU A 2 -11.76 -6.03 -17.45
C LEU A 2 -11.77 -5.76 -15.91
N PRO A 3 -12.69 -6.32 -15.10
CA PRO A 3 -12.67 -6.10 -13.65
C PRO A 3 -11.40 -6.60 -12.95
N ALA A 4 -10.88 -7.75 -13.38
CA ALA A 4 -9.65 -8.30 -12.85
C ALA A 4 -8.44 -7.42 -13.20
N LEU A 5 -8.40 -6.88 -14.42
CA LEU A 5 -7.36 -5.94 -14.84
C LEU A 5 -7.40 -4.64 -14.02
N LEU A 6 -8.59 -4.11 -13.73
CA LEU A 6 -8.76 -2.95 -12.85
C LEU A 6 -8.25 -3.25 -11.43
N ALA A 7 -8.58 -4.43 -10.88
CA ALA A 7 -8.12 -4.82 -9.56
C ALA A 7 -6.58 -4.91 -9.49
N ILE A 8 -5.96 -5.49 -10.51
CA ILE A 8 -4.50 -5.59 -10.65
C ILE A 8 -3.89 -4.18 -10.80
N ALA A 9 -4.46 -3.33 -11.66
CA ALA A 9 -3.99 -1.96 -11.84
C ALA A 9 -4.05 -1.16 -10.52
N GLY A 10 -5.12 -1.35 -9.73
CA GLY A 10 -5.25 -0.76 -8.40
C GLY A 10 -4.16 -1.22 -7.43
N SER A 11 -3.85 -2.52 -7.41
CA SER A 11 -2.75 -3.09 -6.62
C SER A 11 -1.39 -2.50 -7.02
N VAL A 12 -1.13 -2.38 -8.32
CA VAL A 12 0.11 -1.78 -8.84
C VAL A 12 0.21 -0.31 -8.45
N LEU A 13 -0.87 0.47 -8.54
CA LEU A 13 -0.90 1.86 -8.10
C LEU A 13 -0.60 2.00 -6.62
N LEU A 14 -1.20 1.13 -5.78
CA LEU A 14 -0.94 1.10 -4.35
C LEU A 14 0.52 0.77 -4.04
N TYR A 15 1.07 -0.23 -4.72
CA TYR A 15 2.47 -0.60 -4.56
C TYR A 15 3.41 0.55 -4.99
N TYR A 16 3.11 1.20 -6.11
CA TYR A 16 3.86 2.36 -6.59
C TYR A 16 3.78 3.54 -5.61
N ALA A 17 2.58 3.85 -5.09
CA ALA A 17 2.39 4.89 -4.09
C ALA A 17 3.23 4.62 -2.83
N THR A 18 3.22 3.37 -2.34
CA THR A 18 4.07 2.92 -1.22
C THR A 18 5.56 3.03 -1.55
N HIS A 19 5.96 2.71 -2.78
CA HIS A 19 7.34 2.85 -3.23
C HIS A 19 7.81 4.32 -3.20
N VAL A 20 7.02 5.24 -3.75
CA VAL A 20 7.30 6.68 -3.74
C VAL A 20 7.36 7.20 -2.31
N LEU A 21 6.43 6.76 -1.45
CA LEU A 21 6.38 7.19 -0.06
C LEU A 21 7.60 6.72 0.76
N ILE A 22 8.03 5.47 0.55
CA ILE A 22 9.26 4.91 1.15
C ILE A 22 10.49 5.68 0.70
N ARG A 23 10.59 6.01 -0.60
CA ARG A 23 11.70 6.80 -1.12
C ARG A 23 11.73 8.21 -0.56
N ALA A 24 10.57 8.83 -0.34
CA ALA A 24 10.47 10.15 0.27
C ALA A 24 10.79 10.16 1.77
N ASN A 25 10.68 9.01 2.45
CA ASN A 25 10.88 8.88 3.90
C ASN A 25 11.84 7.71 4.23
N PRO A 26 13.10 7.75 3.78
CA PRO A 26 14.01 6.61 3.90
C PRO A 26 14.42 6.28 5.34
N HIS A 27 14.40 7.26 6.24
CA HIS A 27 14.86 7.12 7.63
C HIS A 27 13.74 7.25 8.66
N SER A 28 12.48 7.33 8.20
CA SER A 28 11.33 7.53 9.07
C SER A 28 10.37 6.37 8.94
N LYS A 29 9.76 5.97 10.08
CA LYS A 29 8.70 4.96 10.07
C LYS A 29 7.47 5.53 9.39
N ILE A 30 6.89 4.74 8.50
CA ILE A 30 5.63 5.10 7.83
C ILE A 30 4.49 4.54 8.67
N PRO A 31 3.60 5.40 9.22
CA PRO A 31 2.42 4.95 9.93
C PRO A 31 1.49 4.19 8.98
N ALA A 32 1.07 3.00 9.40
CA ALA A 32 0.21 2.13 8.59
C ALA A 32 -1.27 2.56 8.61
N TRP A 33 -1.73 3.17 9.71
CA TRP A 33 -3.16 3.42 9.97
C TRP A 33 -3.45 4.76 10.65
N ILE A 34 -2.64 5.18 11.63
CA ILE A 34 -2.82 6.44 12.36
C ILE A 34 -1.58 7.31 12.20
N GLY A 35 -1.79 8.54 11.74
CA GLY A 35 -0.76 9.56 11.57
C GLY A 35 -0.32 9.74 10.12
N ASN A 36 0.26 10.90 9.83
CA ASN A 36 0.82 11.20 8.52
C ASN A 36 2.35 11.03 8.54
N PRO A 37 2.94 10.46 7.48
CA PRO A 37 4.38 10.49 7.27
C PRO A 37 4.91 11.93 7.26
N PRO A 38 6.19 12.17 7.61
CA PRO A 38 6.79 13.51 7.58
C PRO A 38 6.71 14.19 6.21
N VAL A 39 6.90 13.41 5.14
CA VAL A 39 6.80 13.90 3.76
C VAL A 39 5.78 13.06 2.99
N VAL A 40 4.75 13.71 2.46
CA VAL A 40 3.74 13.08 1.59
C VAL A 40 3.70 13.80 0.25
N PRO A 41 4.29 13.22 -0.81
CA PRO A 41 4.19 13.80 -2.15
C PRO A 41 2.73 13.80 -2.65
N ASP A 42 2.27 14.88 -3.27
CA ASP A 42 0.87 15.03 -3.74
C ASP A 42 0.41 13.89 -4.65
N ARG A 43 1.34 13.37 -5.47
CA ARG A 43 1.09 12.25 -6.38
C ARG A 43 0.74 10.95 -5.64
N VAL A 44 1.23 10.76 -4.41
CA VAL A 44 0.91 9.60 -3.57
C VAL A 44 -0.56 9.61 -3.16
N PHE A 45 -1.13 10.79 -2.90
CA PHE A 45 -2.56 10.91 -2.56
C PHE A 45 -3.43 10.45 -3.73
N ALA A 46 -3.17 10.97 -4.93
CA ALA A 46 -3.89 10.56 -6.14
C ALA A 46 -3.71 9.06 -6.43
N CYS A 47 -2.49 8.53 -6.39
CA CYS A 47 -2.23 7.11 -6.63
C CYS A 47 -2.91 6.20 -5.59
N ARG A 48 -2.98 6.62 -4.32
CA ARG A 48 -3.72 5.88 -3.29
C ARG A 48 -5.22 5.92 -3.53
N PHE A 49 -5.78 7.09 -3.83
CA PHE A 49 -7.21 7.25 -4.08
C PHE A 49 -7.66 6.39 -5.28
N PHE A 50 -7.01 6.55 -6.43
CA PHE A 50 -7.33 5.75 -7.63
C PHE A 50 -6.97 4.27 -7.45
N GLY A 51 -5.87 3.97 -6.75
CA GLY A 51 -5.44 2.61 -6.47
C GLY A 51 -6.46 1.83 -5.65
N ILE A 52 -6.95 2.41 -4.54
CA ILE A 52 -8.01 1.82 -3.71
C ILE A 52 -9.30 1.71 -4.52
N GLY A 53 -9.68 2.78 -5.23
CA GLY A 53 -10.89 2.79 -6.05
C GLY A 53 -10.93 1.66 -7.07
N PHE A 54 -9.87 1.49 -7.86
CA PHE A 54 -9.78 0.43 -8.87
C PHE A 54 -9.68 -0.97 -8.25
N LEU A 55 -8.98 -1.10 -7.12
CA LEU A 55 -8.85 -2.37 -6.42
C LEU A 55 -10.20 -2.85 -5.87
N VAL A 56 -10.91 -1.98 -5.14
CA VAL A 56 -12.20 -2.32 -4.54
C VAL A 56 -13.26 -2.53 -5.62
N PHE A 57 -13.37 -1.61 -6.58
CA PHE A 57 -14.34 -1.73 -7.67
C PHE A 57 -14.09 -2.98 -8.52
N GLY A 58 -12.84 -3.22 -8.92
CA GLY A 58 -12.47 -4.40 -9.69
C GLY A 58 -12.77 -5.70 -8.93
N ALA A 59 -12.41 -5.77 -7.65
CA ALA A 59 -12.61 -6.96 -6.83
C ALA A 59 -14.09 -7.27 -6.57
N ILE A 60 -14.93 -6.26 -6.30
CA ILE A 60 -16.38 -6.44 -6.13
C ILE A 60 -17.00 -7.00 -7.42
N GLN A 61 -16.63 -6.44 -8.57
CA GLN A 61 -17.16 -6.87 -9.85
C GLN A 61 -16.72 -8.30 -10.23
N VAL A 62 -15.51 -8.72 -9.83
CA VAL A 62 -15.04 -10.12 -9.95
C VAL A 62 -15.81 -11.05 -8.99
N GLY A 63 -16.10 -10.58 -7.78
CA GLY A 63 -16.78 -11.35 -6.72
C GLY A 63 -18.30 -11.52 -6.91
N THR A 64 -18.87 -11.13 -8.05
CA THR A 64 -20.31 -11.22 -8.31
C THR A 64 -20.85 -12.65 -8.32
N ALA A 65 -19.99 -13.65 -8.58
CA ALA A 65 -20.36 -15.08 -8.49
C ALA A 65 -20.41 -15.60 -7.04
N ALA A 66 -19.61 -15.04 -6.13
CA ALA A 66 -19.66 -15.36 -4.71
C ALA A 66 -19.12 -14.17 -3.90
N TRP A 67 -19.99 -13.59 -3.08
CA TRP A 67 -19.77 -12.32 -2.37
C TRP A 67 -18.47 -12.28 -1.53
N TYR A 68 -18.01 -13.43 -1.04
CA TYR A 68 -16.80 -13.54 -0.22
C TYR A 68 -15.49 -13.40 -1.03
N TRP A 69 -15.50 -13.64 -2.35
CA TRP A 69 -14.30 -13.53 -3.18
C TRP A 69 -13.80 -12.10 -3.33
N GLY A 70 -14.69 -11.10 -3.31
CA GLY A 70 -14.30 -9.69 -3.39
C GLY A 70 -13.34 -9.29 -2.25
N PRO A 71 -13.73 -9.45 -0.98
CA PRO A 71 -12.85 -9.20 0.17
C PRO A 71 -11.56 -10.01 0.15
N VAL A 72 -11.61 -11.30 -0.23
CA VAL A 72 -10.41 -12.15 -0.33
C VAL A 72 -9.42 -11.59 -1.35
N LEU A 73 -9.90 -11.20 -2.54
CA LEU A 73 -9.07 -10.60 -3.59
C LEU A 73 -8.45 -9.27 -3.14
N ILE A 74 -9.22 -8.43 -2.45
CA ILE A 74 -8.72 -7.17 -1.88
C ILE A 74 -7.55 -7.45 -0.94
N LEU A 75 -7.72 -8.37 0.02
CA LEU A 75 -6.68 -8.71 0.97
C LEU A 75 -5.43 -9.24 0.27
N VAL A 76 -5.58 -10.19 -0.66
CA VAL A 76 -4.47 -10.78 -1.41
C VAL A 76 -3.71 -9.71 -2.20
N LEU A 77 -4.43 -8.83 -2.91
CA LEU A 77 -3.82 -7.78 -3.74
C LEU A 77 -3.19 -6.65 -2.92
N MET A 78 -3.52 -6.50 -1.64
CA MET A 78 -2.87 -5.56 -0.73
C MET A 78 -1.56 -6.10 -0.13
N ILE A 79 -1.35 -7.42 -0.12
CA ILE A 79 -0.16 -8.06 0.48
C ILE A 79 1.17 -7.44 0.00
N PRO A 80 1.42 -7.25 -1.31
CA PRO A 80 2.72 -6.74 -1.77
C PRO A 80 3.04 -5.35 -1.22
N SER A 81 2.04 -4.47 -1.16
CA SER A 81 2.19 -3.12 -0.59
C SER A 81 2.44 -3.18 0.91
N ALA A 82 1.69 -4.03 1.63
CA ALA A 82 1.84 -4.20 3.08
C ALA A 82 3.23 -4.78 3.45
N VAL A 83 3.67 -5.82 2.74
CA VAL A 83 5.00 -6.44 2.94
C VAL A 83 6.10 -5.42 2.71
N ARG A 84 6.02 -4.64 1.61
CA ARG A 84 7.04 -3.63 1.31
C ARG A 84 7.13 -2.57 2.41
N MET A 85 6.00 -2.10 2.92
CA MET A 85 5.95 -1.12 4.01
C MET A 85 6.48 -1.72 5.33
N ALA A 86 6.13 -2.97 5.64
CA ALA A 86 6.61 -3.66 6.83
C ALA A 86 8.13 -3.86 6.81
N LEU A 87 8.70 -4.30 5.68
CA LEU A 87 10.14 -4.46 5.51
C LEU A 87 10.89 -3.13 5.68
N HIS A 88 10.36 -2.04 5.13
CA HIS A 88 10.92 -0.70 5.34
C HIS A 88 10.92 -0.31 6.82
N ASN A 89 9.78 -0.45 7.49
CA ASN A 89 9.65 -0.09 8.90
C ASN A 89 10.54 -0.94 9.81
N ARG A 90 10.77 -2.22 9.50
CA ARG A 90 11.72 -3.08 10.21
C ARG A 90 13.15 -2.57 10.07
N ARG A 91 13.58 -2.24 8.85
CA ARG A 91 14.92 -1.68 8.59
C ARG A 91 15.16 -0.35 9.32
N VAL A 92 14.16 0.53 9.33
CA VAL A 92 14.24 1.81 10.05
C VAL A 92 14.32 1.57 11.57
N ALA A 93 13.57 0.59 12.11
CA ALA A 93 13.63 0.25 13.52
C ALA A 93 15.00 -0.32 13.94
N GLU A 94 15.59 -1.21 13.14
CA GLU A 94 16.93 -1.78 13.37
C GLU A 94 18.03 -0.71 13.29
N SER A 95 17.89 0.26 12.39
CA SER A 95 18.82 1.39 12.27
C SER A 95 18.72 2.36 13.46
N ALA A 96 17.54 2.47 14.07
CA ALA A 96 17.34 3.29 15.25
C ALA A 96 17.91 2.64 16.52
N SER A 97 17.85 1.31 16.65
CA SER A 97 18.42 0.61 17.81
C SER A 97 19.94 0.55 17.83
N THR A 98 20.61 0.80 16.70
CA THR A 98 22.07 0.76 16.56
C THR A 98 22.77 2.10 16.76
N ARG A 99 22.04 3.23 16.84
CA ARG A 99 22.62 4.51 17.27
C ARG A 99 22.65 4.56 18.80
N PRO A 100 23.83 4.65 19.44
CA PRO A 100 23.92 4.98 20.86
C PRO A 100 23.24 6.33 21.08
N THR A 101 22.38 6.41 22.09
CA THR A 101 21.95 7.70 22.64
C THR A 101 23.16 8.34 23.31
N GLU A 102 23.83 9.25 22.60
CA GLU A 102 24.78 10.19 23.19
C GLU A 102 24.07 11.17 24.13
#